data_AF-A0A537EIB9-F1
#
_entry.id   AF-A0A537EIB9-F1
#
_cell.length_a   1.000
_cell.length_b   1.000
_cell.length_c   1.000
_cell.angle_alpha   90.00
_cell.angle_beta   90.00
_cell.angle_gamma   90.00
#
_symmetry.space_group_name_H-M   'P 1'
#
loop_
_entity.id
_entity.type
_entity.pdbx_description
1 polymer ?
#
loop_
_entity_poly.entity_id
_entity_poly.type
_entity_poly.pdbx_seq_one_letter_code
_entity_poly.pdbx_strand_id
1 'polypeptide(L)'
;MKLPAEASVQLAAFPDRLYAYDDQKQMRSSGHWTKDMAPESCIPSGTFHPKTGILDPPNPDIMFCGKVQEVSKLTNSVTAQQFYWALVRTLGGELDVVADPSIVTGTIKAGGIVGARSWMSGRLK
;
A
#
# COMPACT_ATOMS: atom_id res chain seq x y z
N MET A 1 -10.32 26.26 4.01
CA MET A 1 -10.51 25.75 2.64
C MET A 1 -12.01 25.74 2.34
N LYS A 2 -12.47 26.31 1.22
CA LYS A 2 -13.87 26.15 0.75
C LYS A 2 -13.94 24.89 -0.10
N LEU A 3 -14.96 24.06 0.07
CA LEU A 3 -15.15 22.81 -0.66
C LEU A 3 -16.11 23.00 -1.85
N PRO A 4 -15.94 22.25 -2.96
CA PRO A 4 -14.85 21.29 -3.22
C PRO A 4 -13.51 21.99 -3.51
N ALA A 5 -12.39 21.34 -3.17
CA ALA A 5 -11.05 21.86 -3.38
C ALA A 5 -10.05 20.76 -3.73
N GLU A 6 -9.04 21.11 -4.52
CA GLU A 6 -7.86 20.29 -4.74
C GLU A 6 -6.81 20.59 -3.67
N ALA A 7 -6.13 19.55 -3.18
CA ALA A 7 -5.10 19.69 -2.17
C ALA A 7 -4.00 18.65 -2.39
N SER A 8 -2.75 19.03 -2.12
CA SER A 8 -1.67 18.06 -2.03
C SER A 8 -1.75 17.35 -0.67
N VAL A 9 -1.71 16.02 -0.73
CA VAL A 9 -1.73 15.15 0.46
C VAL A 9 -0.48 14.28 0.47
N GLN A 10 0.11 14.12 1.64
CA GLN A 10 1.07 13.04 1.88
C GLN A 10 0.29 11.82 2.38
N LEU A 11 0.46 10.68 1.73
CA LEU A 11 -0.23 9.43 2.05
C LEU A 11 0.78 8.39 2.53
N ALA A 12 0.48 7.76 3.67
CA ALA A 12 1.22 6.63 4.20
C ALA A 12 0.29 5.43 4.41
N ALA A 13 0.74 4.26 3.99
CA ALA A 13 0.08 2.97 4.18
C ALA A 13 0.88 2.08 5.12
N PHE A 14 0.17 1.48 6.07
CA PHE A 14 0.69 0.58 7.10
C PHE A 14 0.04 -0.80 6.89
N PRO A 15 0.75 -1.71 6.21
CA PRO A 15 0.18 -3.00 5.85
C PRO A 15 0.03 -3.92 7.06
N ASP A 16 -1.02 -4.75 7.04
CA ASP A 16 -1.13 -5.92 7.91
C ASP A 16 -0.36 -7.12 7.33
N ARG A 17 -0.20 -7.13 6.01
CA ARG A 17 0.58 -8.07 5.22
C ARG A 17 1.03 -7.42 3.92
N LEU A 18 2.28 -7.70 3.52
CA LEU A 18 2.83 -7.20 2.28
C LEU A 18 3.44 -8.34 1.47
N TYR A 19 3.02 -8.45 0.21
CA TYR A 19 3.61 -9.35 -0.77
C TYR A 19 4.48 -8.56 -1.72
N ALA A 20 5.75 -8.96 -1.88
CA ALA A 20 6.69 -8.34 -2.78
C ALA A 20 7.08 -9.30 -3.91
N TYR A 21 7.10 -8.77 -5.13
CA TYR A 21 7.36 -9.50 -6.36
C TYR A 21 8.45 -8.80 -7.17
N ASP A 22 9.24 -9.59 -7.87
CA ASP A 22 10.25 -9.13 -8.80
C ASP A 22 9.64 -8.43 -10.02
N ASP A 23 8.53 -8.97 -10.51
CA ASP A 23 7.83 -8.48 -11.69
C ASP A 23 6.36 -8.95 -11.73
N GLN A 24 5.64 -8.53 -12.77
CA GLN A 24 4.23 -8.89 -12.97
C GLN A 24 4.03 -10.39 -13.21
N LYS A 25 5.00 -11.09 -13.81
CA LYS A 25 4.90 -12.52 -14.08
C LYS A 25 4.89 -13.30 -12.77
N GLN A 26 5.81 -12.98 -11.84
CA GLN A 26 5.84 -13.59 -10.53
C GLN A 26 4.56 -13.29 -9.73
N MET A 27 4.06 -12.05 -9.78
CA MET A 27 2.78 -11.69 -9.14
C MET A 27 1.62 -12.54 -9.67
N ARG A 28 1.49 -12.68 -11.00
CA ARG A 28 0.45 -13.47 -11.68
C ARG A 28 0.54 -14.97 -11.39
N SER A 29 1.75 -15.49 -11.21
CA SER A 29 2.00 -16.90 -10.85
C SER A 29 1.95 -17.15 -9.34
N SER A 30 1.69 -16.13 -8.52
CA SER A 30 1.61 -16.29 -7.07
C SER A 30 0.30 -16.96 -6.63
N GLY A 31 0.30 -17.55 -5.43
CA GLY A 31 -0.90 -18.07 -4.77
C GLY A 31 -1.68 -17.02 -3.99
N HIS A 32 -1.45 -15.73 -4.24
CA HIS A 32 -1.99 -14.61 -3.46
C HIS A 32 -3.07 -13.87 -4.25
N TRP A 33 -3.97 -13.14 -3.57
CA TRP A 33 -5.08 -12.42 -4.22
C TRP A 33 -4.61 -11.35 -5.23
N THR A 34 -3.39 -10.85 -5.06
CA THR A 34 -2.72 -9.89 -5.97
C THR A 34 -2.57 -10.43 -7.39
N LYS A 35 -2.57 -11.77 -7.58
CA LYS A 35 -2.49 -12.42 -8.88
C LYS A 35 -3.63 -12.00 -9.82
N ASP A 36 -4.77 -11.58 -9.26
CA ASP A 36 -5.97 -11.19 -10.01
C ASP A 36 -6.08 -9.66 -10.16
N MET A 37 -5.13 -8.88 -9.62
CA MET A 37 -5.15 -7.41 -9.64
C MET A 37 -4.18 -6.80 -10.65
N ALA A 38 -4.45 -5.59 -11.15
CA ALA A 38 -3.50 -4.89 -12.01
C ALA A 38 -2.23 -4.50 -11.20
N PRO A 39 -1.01 -4.53 -11.80
CA PRO A 39 0.24 -4.19 -11.12
C PRO A 39 0.25 -2.83 -10.43
N GLU A 40 -0.52 -1.89 -10.97
CA GLU A 40 -0.82 -0.61 -10.36
C GLU A 40 -2.36 -0.55 -10.22
N SER A 41 -2.86 -0.67 -9.00
CA SER A 41 -4.28 -0.64 -8.68
C SER A 41 -4.49 -0.18 -7.24
N CYS A 42 -5.59 0.53 -6.99
CA CYS A 42 -5.94 1.02 -5.66
C CYS A 42 -7.45 0.88 -5.46
N ILE A 43 -7.84 0.15 -4.42
CA ILE A 43 -9.23 -0.13 -4.07
C ILE A 43 -9.49 0.45 -2.67
N PRO A 44 -10.44 1.39 -2.51
CA PRO A 44 -10.83 1.92 -1.20
C PRO A 44 -11.67 0.88 -0.45
N SER A 45 -11.04 -0.21 -0.01
CA SER A 45 -11.72 -1.35 0.64
C SER A 45 -12.50 -0.95 1.89
N GLY A 46 -12.10 0.14 2.55
CA GLY A 46 -12.76 0.69 3.72
C GLY A 46 -14.04 1.47 3.46
N THR A 47 -14.48 1.61 2.21
CA THR A 47 -15.74 2.28 1.85
C THR A 47 -16.82 1.33 1.34
N PHE A 48 -16.47 0.06 1.06
CA PHE A 48 -17.37 -0.91 0.44
C PHE A 48 -17.36 -2.24 1.19
N HIS A 49 -18.55 -2.80 1.42
CA HIS A 49 -18.70 -4.14 1.97
C HIS A 49 -19.23 -5.10 0.89
N PRO A 50 -18.59 -6.27 0.65
CA PRO A 50 -18.92 -7.17 -0.46
C PRO A 50 -20.38 -7.63 -0.55
N LYS A 51 -21.11 -7.65 0.57
CA LYS A 51 -22.51 -8.11 0.61
C LYS A 51 -23.54 -6.98 0.60
N THR A 52 -23.20 -5.84 1.21
CA THR A 52 -24.16 -4.76 1.48
C THR A 52 -23.90 -3.53 0.62
N GLY A 53 -22.80 -3.48 -0.12
CA GLY A 53 -22.44 -2.36 -0.99
C GLY A 53 -21.80 -1.17 -0.27
N ILE A 54 -22.14 -0.93 1.00
CA ILE A 54 -21.62 0.20 1.79
C ILE A 54 -21.08 -0.34 3.12
N LEU A 55 -19.92 0.18 3.53
CA LEU A 55 -19.40 0.02 4.88
C LEU A 55 -19.68 1.29 5.70
N ASP A 56 -20.45 1.15 6.78
CA ASP A 56 -20.85 2.25 7.66
C ASP A 56 -20.63 1.86 9.15
N PRO A 57 -19.76 2.55 9.90
CA PRO A 57 -18.91 3.65 9.45
C PRO A 57 -17.81 3.17 8.47
N PRO A 58 -17.35 4.03 7.55
CA PRO A 58 -16.18 3.71 6.74
C PRO A 58 -14.94 3.58 7.64
N ASN A 59 -13.96 2.83 7.18
CA ASN A 59 -12.65 2.73 7.82
C ASN A 59 -11.55 3.12 6.83
N PRO A 60 -10.34 3.45 7.30
CA PRO A 60 -9.25 3.90 6.44
C PRO A 60 -8.46 2.74 5.82
N ASP A 61 -9.11 1.62 5.47
CA ASP A 61 -8.43 0.49 4.83
C ASP A 61 -8.39 0.65 3.31
N ILE A 62 -7.24 0.33 2.72
CA ILE A 62 -7.08 0.14 1.28
C ILE A 62 -6.53 -1.23 0.94
N MET A 63 -6.83 -1.67 -0.29
CA MET A 63 -6.14 -2.77 -0.95
C MET A 63 -5.51 -2.25 -2.23
N PHE A 64 -4.22 -2.47 -2.43
CA PHE A 64 -3.51 -1.96 -3.58
C PHE A 64 -2.43 -2.93 -4.09
N CYS A 65 -2.11 -2.78 -5.37
CA CYS A 65 -0.84 -3.18 -5.93
C CYS A 65 -0.14 -1.95 -6.50
N GLY A 66 1.18 -1.89 -6.38
CA GLY A 66 1.94 -0.77 -6.94
C GLY A 66 3.39 -1.10 -7.23
N LYS A 67 3.99 -0.29 -8.09
CA LYS A 67 5.41 -0.38 -8.44
C LYS A 67 6.26 0.39 -7.46
N VAL A 68 7.27 -0.28 -6.92
CA VAL A 68 8.24 0.31 -6.01
C VAL A 68 9.17 1.24 -6.81
N GLN A 69 9.13 2.54 -6.51
CA GLN A 69 10.04 3.52 -7.07
C GLN A 69 11.34 3.56 -6.26
N GLU A 70 11.21 3.61 -4.94
CA GLU A 70 12.31 3.66 -3.99
C GLU A 70 12.06 2.70 -2.83
N VAL A 71 13.13 2.22 -2.21
CA VAL A 71 13.06 1.34 -1.03
C VAL A 71 14.26 1.60 -0.12
N SER A 72 14.03 1.52 1.19
CA SER A 72 15.09 1.52 2.20
C SER A 72 14.68 0.69 3.40
N LYS A 73 15.67 0.08 4.06
CA LYS A 73 15.50 -0.50 5.40
C LYS A 73 16.01 0.51 6.41
N LEU A 74 15.12 0.99 7.27
CA LEU A 74 15.39 2.06 8.23
C LEU A 74 15.27 1.52 9.66
N THR A 75 15.87 2.24 10.61
CA THR A 75 15.72 1.98 12.04
C THR A 75 14.90 3.12 12.65
N ASN A 76 13.83 2.78 13.36
CA ASN A 76 13.04 3.74 14.11
C ASN A 76 13.87 4.26 15.28
N SER A 77 14.13 5.57 15.34
CA SER A 77 14.97 6.16 16.38
C SER A 77 14.37 6.11 17.79
N VAL A 78 13.05 5.93 17.90
CA VAL A 78 12.33 5.84 19.18
C VAL A 78 12.32 4.41 19.71
N THR A 79 12.08 3.42 18.84
CA THR A 79 11.92 2.01 19.25
C THR A 79 13.15 1.14 18.98
N ALA A 80 14.13 1.66 18.23
CA ALA A 80 15.27 0.92 17.69
C ALA A 80 14.90 -0.27 16.78
N GLN A 81 13.63 -0.43 16.42
CA GLN A 81 13.17 -1.51 15.54
C GLN A 81 13.40 -1.16 14.07
N GLN A 82 13.71 -2.17 13.27
CA GLN A 82 13.87 -2.02 11.83
C GLN A 82 12.52 -2.09 11.12
N PHE A 83 12.36 -1.28 10.08
CA PHE A 83 11.20 -1.32 9.19
C PHE A 83 11.63 -1.07 7.74
N TYR A 84 10.81 -1.50 6.79
CA TYR A 84 10.95 -1.11 5.39
C TYR A 84 10.15 0.15 5.12
N TRP A 85 10.77 1.11 4.44
CA TRP A 85 10.09 2.20 3.76
C TRP A 85 10.18 1.97 2.24
N ALA A 86 9.08 2.20 1.53
CA ALA A 86 9.07 2.22 0.08
C ALA A 86 8.15 3.32 -0.46
N LEU A 87 8.63 4.05 -1.47
CA LEU A 87 7.78 4.92 -2.28
C LEU A 87 7.12 4.07 -3.37
N VAL A 88 5.79 3.96 -3.34
CA VAL A 88 5.05 3.07 -4.23
C VAL A 88 4.09 3.85 -5.10
N ARG A 89 4.21 3.66 -6.42
CA ARG A 89 3.27 4.19 -7.40
C ARG A 89 2.12 3.22 -7.62
N THR A 90 0.91 3.70 -7.44
CA THR A 90 -0.35 2.98 -7.70
C THR A 90 -1.11 3.65 -8.86
N LEU A 91 -2.25 3.07 -9.25
CA LEU A 91 -3.17 3.78 -10.12
C LEU A 91 -3.81 4.95 -9.37
N GLY A 92 -3.48 6.18 -9.75
CA GLY A 92 -4.05 7.41 -9.19
C GLY A 92 -3.13 8.19 -8.25
N GLY A 93 -1.93 7.69 -7.95
CA GLY A 93 -0.95 8.44 -7.18
C GLY A 93 0.15 7.60 -6.54
N GLU A 94 0.96 8.26 -5.73
CA GLU A 94 2.06 7.67 -4.99
C GLU A 94 1.77 7.72 -3.48
N LEU A 95 2.29 6.73 -2.76
CA LEU A 95 2.15 6.63 -1.32
C LEU A 95 3.40 6.01 -0.69
N ASP A 96 3.70 6.45 0.54
CA ASP A 96 4.70 5.82 1.39
C ASP A 96 4.16 4.51 1.94
N VAL A 97 4.91 3.42 1.83
CA VAL A 97 4.60 2.14 2.47
C VAL A 97 5.60 1.89 3.58
N VAL A 98 5.10 1.72 4.81
CA VAL A 98 5.93 1.46 5.99
C VAL A 98 5.58 0.08 6.55
N ALA A 99 6.45 -0.90 6.35
CA ALA A 99 6.18 -2.29 6.69
C ALA A 99 7.15 -2.85 7.72
N ASP A 100 6.62 -3.55 8.72
CA ASP A 100 7.43 -4.38 9.62
C ASP A 100 8.06 -5.55 8.82
N PRO A 101 9.35 -5.90 9.01
CA PRO A 101 9.98 -6.98 8.26
C PRO A 101 9.29 -8.35 8.42
N SER A 102 8.60 -8.59 9.55
CA SER A 102 7.94 -9.87 9.85
C SER A 102 6.68 -10.13 9.02
N ILE A 103 6.05 -9.09 8.47
CA ILE A 103 4.82 -9.21 7.65
C ILE A 103 5.11 -9.22 6.13
N VAL A 104 6.38 -9.10 5.75
CA VAL A 104 6.82 -9.06 4.35
C VAL A 104 7.10 -10.47 3.83
N THR A 105 6.38 -10.85 2.78
CA THR A 105 6.67 -12.06 2.00
C THR A 105 7.35 -11.67 0.69
N GLY A 106 8.57 -12.16 0.46
CA GLY A 106 9.41 -11.78 -0.68
C GLY A 106 10.39 -10.65 -0.35
N THR A 107 10.96 -10.03 -1.39
CA THR A 107 11.95 -8.95 -1.25
C THR A 107 11.43 -7.67 -1.90
N ILE A 108 11.29 -6.60 -1.10
CA ILE A 108 10.93 -5.29 -1.63
C ILE A 108 12.15 -4.72 -2.36
N LYS A 109 12.02 -4.41 -3.66
CA LYS A 109 13.09 -3.84 -4.48
C LYS A 109 12.55 -2.78 -5.43
N ALA A 110 13.36 -1.78 -5.74
CA ALA A 110 13.03 -0.81 -6.78
C ALA A 110 12.76 -1.50 -8.13
N GLY A 111 11.73 -1.04 -8.85
CA GLY A 111 11.24 -1.66 -10.08
C GLY A 111 10.36 -2.91 -9.86
N GLY A 112 10.34 -3.47 -8.65
CA GLY A 112 9.45 -4.57 -8.28
C GLY A 112 8.00 -4.11 -8.06
N ILE A 113 7.13 -5.06 -7.72
CA ILE A 113 5.72 -4.81 -7.41
C ILE A 113 5.46 -5.23 -5.97
N VAL A 114 4.73 -4.42 -5.23
CA VAL A 114 4.15 -4.81 -3.95
C VAL A 114 2.64 -4.88 -4.03
N GLY A 115 2.04 -5.77 -3.26
CA GLY A 115 0.60 -5.82 -3.03
C GLY A 115 0.29 -5.96 -1.55
N ALA A 116 -0.64 -5.16 -1.05
CA ALA A 116 -0.96 -5.10 0.37
C ALA A 116 -2.42 -4.70 0.63
N ARG A 117 -2.91 -5.12 1.79
CA ARG A 117 -4.00 -4.45 2.50
C ARG A 117 -3.37 -3.57 3.56
N SER A 118 -3.86 -2.36 3.73
CA SER A 118 -3.23 -1.41 4.64
C SER A 118 -4.22 -0.46 5.27
N TRP A 119 -3.96 -0.12 6.52
CA TRP A 119 -4.51 1.08 7.14
C TRP A 119 -3.79 2.31 6.57
N MET A 120 -4.52 3.38 6.27
CA MET A 120 -3.97 4.61 5.71
C MET A 120 -4.01 5.79 6.67
N SER A 121 -2.98 6.64 6.55
CA SER A 121 -2.98 8.00 7.07
C SER A 121 -2.71 8.99 5.94
N GLY A 122 -3.41 10.11 5.97
CA GLY A 122 -3.20 11.23 5.06
C GLY A 122 -2.99 12.52 5.82
N ARG A 123 -2.02 13.34 5.40
CA ARG A 123 -1.83 14.70 5.90
C ARG A 123 -1.99 15.70 4.76
N LEU A 124 -3.01 16.55 4.87
CA LEU A 124 -3.15 17.71 4.00
C LEU A 124 -2.00 18.69 4.29
N LYS A 125 -1.41 19.23 3.22
CA LYS A 125 -0.43 20.30 3.32
C LYS A 125 -1.10 21.65 3.57
#